data_AF-A0AAV2QBU2-F1
#
_entry.id   AF-A0AAV2QBU2-F1
#
_cell.length_a   1.000
_cell.length_b   1.000
_cell.length_c   1.000
_cell.angle_alpha   90.00
_cell.angle_beta   90.00
_cell.angle_gamma   90.00
#
_symmetry.space_group_name_H-M   'P 1'
#
loop_
_entity.id
_entity.type
_entity.pdbx_description
1 polymer ?
#
loop_
_entity_poly.entity_id
_entity_poly.type
_entity_poly.pdbx_seq_one_letter_code
_entity_poly.pdbx_strand_id
1 'polypeptide(L)'
;KSLALPKVFLGLGVMSFTTDQVEAMQVIENTVFRQILRASSLTPNAVLRGEIGSSRMENRMIESRFLFVKSIWEGNNEMIKEVLRKVMDNTGNSWNKKMNQYLEKTDLTNETLYEMSRTELRNKVREIDKRFWINEMEQLKTLEIYRKYKTEIKEVRIYDNRISSKWLFRARSNSLKVNQRSYFLKRAIKRKIKFVDYVTKRRKA
;
A
#
# COMPACT_ATOMS: atom_id res chain seq x y z
N LYS A 1 17.07 0.35 14.34
CA LYS A 1 15.59 0.41 14.29
C LYS A 1 15.21 1.66 13.50
N SER A 2 14.81 1.49 12.25
CA SER A 2 14.59 2.57 11.28
C SER A 2 13.24 3.23 11.53
N LEU A 3 13.18 4.13 12.51
CA LEU A 3 11.98 4.87 12.94
C LEU A 3 11.70 6.12 12.07
N ALA A 4 12.11 6.09 10.80
CA ALA A 4 11.94 7.21 9.88
C ALA A 4 10.55 7.23 9.21
N LEU A 5 9.90 6.07 9.09
CA LEU A 5 8.57 5.94 8.50
C LEU A 5 7.51 6.74 9.30
N PRO A 6 7.38 6.62 10.64
CA PRO A 6 6.34 7.30 11.43
C PRO A 6 6.34 8.84 11.36
N LYS A 7 7.50 9.50 11.27
CA LYS A 7 7.56 10.97 11.23
C LYS A 7 7.20 11.55 9.86
N VAL A 8 7.50 10.83 8.77
CA VAL A 8 7.02 11.19 7.42
C VAL A 8 5.50 11.03 7.32
N PHE A 9 4.91 10.08 8.07
CA PHE A 9 3.47 9.84 8.08
C PHE A 9 2.64 11.02 8.64
N LEU A 10 3.17 11.84 9.54
CA LEU A 10 2.42 12.96 10.16
C LEU A 10 2.07 14.09 9.15
N GLY A 11 2.86 14.23 8.08
CA GLY A 11 2.67 15.25 7.04
C GLY A 11 1.91 14.80 5.80
N LEU A 12 1.49 13.53 5.70
CA LEU A 12 0.89 12.99 4.47
C LEU A 12 -0.41 13.67 4.06
N GLY A 13 -1.22 14.09 5.02
CA GLY A 13 -2.49 14.76 4.73
C GLY A 13 -2.30 16.12 4.03
N VAL A 14 -1.18 16.80 4.31
CA VAL A 14 -0.88 18.16 3.82
C VAL A 14 -0.05 18.16 2.54
N MET A 15 0.79 17.14 2.35
CA MET A 15 1.68 17.07 1.18
C MET A 15 1.00 16.50 -0.06
N SER A 16 1.42 16.98 -1.23
CA SER A 16 0.99 16.47 -2.53
C SER A 16 2.09 15.63 -3.16
N PHE A 17 1.96 14.30 -3.08
CA PHE A 17 2.89 13.37 -3.75
C PHE A 17 2.41 13.04 -5.16
N THR A 18 3.34 12.91 -6.09
CA THR A 18 3.06 12.36 -7.42
C THR A 18 2.86 10.85 -7.33
N THR A 19 2.17 10.26 -8.30
CA THR A 19 1.95 8.80 -8.35
C THR A 19 3.27 8.04 -8.30
N ASP A 20 4.30 8.50 -9.03
CA ASP A 20 5.63 7.88 -9.06
C ASP A 20 6.30 7.86 -7.67
N GLN A 21 6.14 8.93 -6.89
CA GLN A 21 6.66 9.00 -5.53
C GLN A 21 5.96 8.00 -4.61
N VAL A 22 4.63 7.89 -4.72
CA VAL A 22 3.83 6.92 -3.95
C VAL A 22 4.25 5.49 -4.30
N GLU A 23 4.47 5.20 -5.59
CA GLU A 23 4.94 3.91 -6.06
C GLU A 23 6.36 3.60 -5.57
N ALA A 24 7.28 4.57 -5.62
CA ALA A 24 8.63 4.41 -5.09
C ALA A 24 8.62 4.09 -3.59
N MET A 25 7.79 4.79 -2.81
CA MET A 25 7.59 4.50 -1.39
C MET A 25 7.04 3.08 -1.17
N GLN A 26 6.07 2.65 -2.00
CA GLN A 26 5.53 1.30 -1.92
C GLN A 26 6.56 0.22 -2.26
N VAL A 27 7.48 0.49 -3.19
CA VAL A 27 8.59 -0.42 -3.54
C VAL A 27 9.58 -0.56 -2.38
N ILE A 28 9.94 0.54 -1.73
CA ILE A 28 10.80 0.54 -0.54
C ILE A 28 10.14 -0.26 0.58
N GLU A 29 8.86 0.00 0.85
CA GLU A 29 8.11 -0.71 1.87
C GLU A 29 8.03 -2.23 1.61
N ASN A 30 7.73 -2.63 0.37
CA ASN A 30 7.72 -4.05 -0.01
C ASN A 30 9.09 -4.70 0.18
N THR A 31 10.19 -3.94 0.01
CA THR A 31 11.54 -4.43 0.26
C THR A 31 11.76 -4.71 1.75
N VAL A 32 11.31 -3.78 2.61
CA VAL A 32 11.34 -3.97 4.07
C VAL A 32 10.49 -5.17 4.50
N PHE A 33 9.27 -5.33 3.95
CA PHE A 33 8.42 -6.49 4.25
C PHE A 33 9.08 -7.81 3.89
N ARG A 34 9.78 -7.88 2.74
CA ARG A 34 10.54 -9.09 2.39
C ARG A 34 11.65 -9.41 3.38
N GLN A 35 12.34 -8.39 3.88
CA GLN A 35 13.40 -8.57 4.88
C GLN A 35 12.83 -9.08 6.20
N ILE A 36 11.75 -8.46 6.69
CA ILE A 36 11.05 -8.87 7.92
C ILE A 36 10.63 -10.35 7.83
N LEU A 37 9.97 -10.73 6.74
CA LEU A 37 9.41 -12.08 6.56
C LEU A 37 10.42 -13.11 6.03
N ARG A 38 11.68 -12.69 5.79
CA ARG A 38 12.72 -13.50 5.11
C ARG A 38 12.22 -14.14 3.80
N ALA A 39 11.34 -13.41 3.12
CA ALA A 39 10.61 -13.83 1.95
C ALA A 39 11.55 -14.11 0.77
N SER A 40 11.11 -14.97 -0.16
CA SER A 40 11.82 -15.10 -1.44
C SER A 40 11.54 -13.89 -2.33
N SER A 41 12.43 -13.61 -3.29
CA SER A 41 12.20 -12.60 -4.34
C SER A 41 11.00 -12.93 -5.26
N LEU A 42 10.52 -14.17 -5.22
CA LEU A 42 9.37 -14.64 -5.99
C LEU A 42 8.05 -14.43 -5.26
N THR A 43 8.10 -14.08 -3.97
CA THR A 43 6.91 -13.88 -3.15
C THR A 43 6.10 -12.69 -3.66
N PRO A 44 4.81 -12.87 -3.97
CA PRO A 44 3.95 -11.76 -4.39
C PRO A 44 3.79 -10.69 -3.31
N ASN A 45 3.66 -9.43 -3.72
CA ASN A 45 3.51 -8.30 -2.79
C ASN A 45 2.21 -8.37 -1.97
N ALA A 46 1.11 -8.84 -2.58
CA ALA A 46 -0.14 -9.12 -1.88
C ALA A 46 0.06 -10.01 -0.63
N VAL A 47 0.91 -11.04 -0.72
CA VAL A 47 1.19 -11.94 0.41
C VAL A 47 1.98 -11.22 1.50
N LEU A 48 3.02 -10.49 1.12
CA LEU A 48 3.82 -9.70 2.06
C LEU A 48 2.95 -8.74 2.87
N ARG A 49 2.08 -8.01 2.18
CA ARG A 49 1.14 -7.08 2.81
C ARG A 49 0.13 -7.78 3.69
N GLY A 50 -0.43 -8.90 3.24
CA GLY A 50 -1.40 -9.68 4.00
C GLY A 50 -0.83 -10.26 5.29
N GLU A 51 0.44 -10.69 5.28
CA GLU A 51 1.12 -11.26 6.44
C GLU A 51 1.61 -10.18 7.43
N ILE A 52 2.05 -9.01 6.93
CA ILE A 52 2.37 -7.85 7.78
C ILE A 52 1.11 -7.17 8.31
N GLY A 53 0.00 -7.22 7.58
CA GLY A 53 -1.22 -6.47 7.92
C GLY A 53 -1.15 -5.00 7.54
N SER A 54 -0.46 -4.64 6.45
CA SER A 54 -0.30 -3.25 6.03
C SER A 54 -1.11 -2.90 4.78
N SER A 55 -1.81 -1.77 4.86
CA SER A 55 -2.47 -1.14 3.71
C SER A 55 -1.49 -0.58 2.69
N ARG A 56 -1.97 -0.33 1.46
CA ARG A 56 -1.17 0.36 0.44
C ARG A 56 -0.74 1.73 0.95
N MET A 57 0.40 2.21 0.45
CA MET A 57 0.85 3.58 0.67
C MET A 57 -0.22 4.58 0.22
N GLU A 58 -0.79 4.36 -0.96
CA GLU A 58 -1.87 5.19 -1.49
C GLU A 58 -3.08 5.25 -0.55
N ASN A 59 -3.56 4.11 -0.06
CA ASN A 59 -4.73 4.07 0.83
C ASN A 59 -4.46 4.77 2.17
N ARG A 60 -3.23 4.69 2.69
CA ARG A 60 -2.83 5.47 3.87
C ARG A 60 -2.76 6.97 3.61
N MET A 61 -2.35 7.40 2.41
CA MET A 61 -2.37 8.81 2.00
C MET A 61 -3.79 9.33 1.87
N ILE A 62 -4.71 8.54 1.29
CA ILE A 62 -6.13 8.84 1.21
C ILE A 62 -6.71 9.01 2.62
N GLU A 63 -6.54 8.00 3.49
CA GLU A 63 -7.02 8.06 4.88
C GLU A 63 -6.47 9.28 5.62
N SER A 64 -5.17 9.53 5.52
CA SER A 64 -4.52 10.67 6.19
C SER A 64 -5.07 12.02 5.70
N ARG A 65 -5.31 12.16 4.40
CA ARG A 65 -5.86 13.40 3.83
C ARG A 65 -7.32 13.62 4.22
N PHE A 66 -8.14 12.57 4.18
CA PHE A 66 -9.54 12.64 4.61
C PHE A 66 -9.65 13.00 6.09
N LEU A 67 -8.84 12.35 6.94
CA LEU A 67 -8.81 12.66 8.37
C LEU A 67 -8.28 14.07 8.66
N PHE A 68 -7.34 14.57 7.86
CA PHE A 68 -6.85 15.94 7.96
C PHE A 68 -7.98 16.94 7.67
N VAL A 69 -8.68 16.79 6.54
CA VAL A 69 -9.84 17.64 6.19
C VAL A 69 -10.91 17.58 7.26
N LYS A 70 -11.28 16.37 7.71
CA LYS A 70 -12.26 16.17 8.77
C LYS A 70 -11.84 16.85 10.07
N SER A 71 -10.56 16.76 10.45
CA SER A 71 -10.05 17.38 11.67
C SER A 71 -10.13 18.91 11.65
N ILE A 72 -9.91 19.53 10.48
CA ILE A 72 -10.08 20.97 10.30
C ILE A 72 -11.56 21.34 10.36
N TRP A 73 -12.41 20.56 9.70
CA TRP A 73 -13.85 20.83 9.63
C TRP A 73 -14.53 20.75 11.00
N GLU A 74 -14.18 19.74 11.80
CA GLU A 74 -14.66 19.55 13.17
C GLU A 74 -13.99 20.50 14.18
N GLY A 75 -12.89 21.14 13.80
CA GLY A 75 -12.15 22.06 14.67
C GLY A 75 -12.92 23.35 14.97
N ASN A 76 -12.51 24.07 16.02
CA ASN A 76 -13.13 25.36 16.39
C ASN A 76 -12.48 26.57 15.71
N ASN A 77 -11.39 26.38 14.97
CA ASN A 77 -10.63 27.48 14.37
C ASN A 77 -11.21 27.86 12.99
N GLU A 78 -12.02 28.92 12.95
CA GLU A 78 -12.68 29.37 11.72
C GLU A 78 -11.69 29.88 10.66
N MET A 79 -10.56 30.48 11.08
CA MET A 79 -9.53 30.93 10.14
C MET A 79 -8.95 29.76 9.34
N ILE A 80 -8.67 28.62 9.99
CA ILE A 80 -8.15 27.43 9.31
C ILE A 80 -9.22 26.84 8.37
N LYS A 81 -10.49 26.88 8.76
CA LYS A 81 -11.60 26.45 7.87
C LYS A 81 -11.70 27.33 6.63
N GLU A 82 -11.56 28.64 6.77
CA GLU A 82 -11.58 29.57 5.65
C GLU A 82 -10.40 29.32 4.70
N VAL A 83 -9.20 29.07 5.24
CA VAL A 83 -8.04 28.68 4.44
C VAL A 83 -8.30 27.38 3.68
N LEU A 84 -8.86 26.37 4.34
CA LEU A 84 -9.21 25.10 3.70
C LEU A 84 -10.24 25.30 2.57
N ARG A 85 -11.30 26.10 2.80
CA ARG A 85 -12.29 26.47 1.77
C ARG A 85 -11.60 27.10 0.55
N LYS A 86 -10.76 28.13 0.75
CA LYS A 86 -9.99 28.77 -0.33
C LYS A 86 -9.09 27.79 -1.10
N VAL A 87 -8.50 26.82 -0.41
CA VAL A 87 -7.66 25.78 -1.05
C VAL A 87 -8.51 24.81 -1.89
N MET A 88 -9.70 24.43 -1.42
CA MET A 88 -10.63 23.55 -2.14
C MET A 88 -11.35 24.25 -3.30
N ASP A 89 -11.58 25.55 -3.21
CA ASP A 89 -12.18 26.33 -4.30
C ASP A 89 -11.18 26.58 -5.43
N ASN A 90 -9.87 26.56 -5.12
CA ASN A 90 -8.82 26.72 -6.11
C ASN A 90 -8.60 25.42 -6.91
N THR A 91 -9.20 25.33 -8.10
CA THR A 91 -9.06 24.20 -9.03
C THR A 91 -7.65 24.03 -9.60
N GLY A 92 -6.81 25.07 -9.55
CA GLY A 92 -5.42 25.03 -10.00
C GLY A 92 -4.47 24.34 -9.02
N ASN A 93 -4.84 24.26 -7.75
CA ASN A 93 -3.99 23.74 -6.68
C ASN A 93 -3.75 22.22 -6.82
N SER A 94 -2.47 21.82 -6.80
CA SER A 94 -2.07 20.40 -6.90
C SER A 94 -2.64 19.54 -5.78
N TRP A 95 -2.80 20.11 -4.59
CA TRP A 95 -3.40 19.45 -3.44
C TRP A 95 -4.88 19.16 -3.66
N ASN A 96 -5.64 20.15 -4.12
CA ASN A 96 -7.07 20.01 -4.39
C ASN A 96 -7.34 19.03 -5.54
N LYS A 97 -6.57 19.14 -6.64
CA LYS A 97 -6.62 18.15 -7.73
C LYS A 97 -6.44 16.73 -7.22
N LYS A 98 -5.52 16.53 -6.28
CA LYS A 98 -5.22 15.21 -5.73
C LYS A 98 -6.25 14.76 -4.68
N MET A 99 -6.89 15.70 -3.98
CA MET A 99 -8.06 15.45 -3.13
C MET A 99 -9.24 14.95 -3.97
N ASN A 100 -9.56 15.63 -5.07
CA ASN A 100 -10.64 15.22 -5.98
C ASN A 100 -10.41 13.83 -6.57
N GLN A 101 -9.17 13.52 -6.99
CA GLN A 101 -8.81 12.16 -7.42
C GLN A 101 -8.99 11.10 -6.33
N TYR A 102 -8.82 11.45 -5.06
CA TYR A 102 -9.06 10.52 -3.95
C TYR A 102 -10.55 10.34 -3.68
N LEU A 103 -11.33 11.43 -3.71
CA LEU A 103 -12.78 11.38 -3.60
C LEU A 103 -13.39 10.49 -4.69
N GLU A 104 -13.01 10.70 -5.95
CA GLU A 104 -13.40 9.88 -7.10
C GLU A 104 -13.05 8.40 -6.89
N LYS A 105 -11.82 8.09 -6.45
CA LYS A 105 -11.41 6.70 -6.18
C LYS A 105 -12.17 6.01 -5.06
N THR A 106 -12.75 6.78 -4.13
CA THR A 106 -13.47 6.26 -2.97
C THR A 106 -14.98 6.30 -3.13
N ASP A 107 -15.47 6.80 -4.27
CA ASP A 107 -16.88 7.10 -4.51
C ASP A 107 -17.46 7.99 -3.40
N LEU A 108 -16.72 9.02 -3.01
CA LEU A 108 -17.12 10.01 -2.00
C LEU A 108 -17.25 11.40 -2.63
N THR A 109 -18.08 12.22 -2.00
CA THR A 109 -18.24 13.65 -2.28
C THR A 109 -17.73 14.46 -1.09
N ASN A 110 -17.54 15.76 -1.28
CA ASN A 110 -17.15 16.63 -0.17
C ASN A 110 -18.19 16.64 0.95
N GLU A 111 -19.48 16.65 0.59
CA GLU A 111 -20.60 16.61 1.54
C GLU A 111 -20.57 15.33 2.39
N THR A 112 -20.46 14.17 1.73
CA THR A 112 -20.41 12.88 2.43
C THR A 112 -19.16 12.75 3.30
N LEU A 113 -18.03 13.33 2.89
CA LEU A 113 -16.83 13.40 3.72
C LEU A 113 -17.07 14.20 5.02
N TYR A 114 -17.83 15.29 4.96
CA TYR A 114 -18.15 16.11 6.13
C TYR A 114 -19.18 15.50 7.06
N GLU A 115 -20.09 14.68 6.53
CA GLU A 115 -21.10 13.98 7.33
C GLU A 115 -20.51 12.76 8.04
N MET A 116 -19.72 11.95 7.34
CA MET A 116 -19.17 10.69 7.86
C MET A 116 -18.25 10.91 9.06
N SER A 117 -18.39 10.07 10.08
CA SER A 117 -17.49 10.03 11.22
C SER A 117 -16.07 9.60 10.82
N ARG A 118 -15.07 9.98 11.63
CA ARG A 118 -13.68 9.55 11.44
C ARG A 118 -13.55 8.02 11.35
N THR A 119 -14.35 7.28 12.11
CA THR A 119 -14.38 5.82 12.10
C THR A 119 -14.94 5.25 10.80
N GLU A 120 -16.00 5.84 10.27
CA GLU A 120 -16.58 5.42 8.99
C GLU A 120 -15.65 5.68 7.82
N LEU A 121 -14.96 6.83 7.81
CA LEU A 121 -13.94 7.14 6.80
C LEU A 121 -12.82 6.10 6.80
N ARG A 122 -12.29 5.75 7.97
CA ARG A 122 -11.28 4.69 8.10
C ARG A 122 -11.78 3.35 7.58
N ASN A 123 -13.00 2.97 7.94
CA ASN A 123 -13.59 1.71 7.51
C ASN A 123 -13.81 1.68 6.00
N LYS A 124 -14.32 2.76 5.39
CA LYS A 124 -14.50 2.89 3.94
C LYS A 124 -13.17 2.69 3.19
N VAL A 125 -12.11 3.37 3.62
CA VAL A 125 -10.79 3.23 2.99
C VAL A 125 -10.23 1.81 3.17
N ARG A 126 -10.41 1.19 4.35
CA ARG A 126 -10.00 -0.20 4.60
C ARG A 126 -10.76 -1.20 3.73
N GLU A 127 -12.05 -1.02 3.53
CA GLU A 127 -12.86 -1.90 2.67
C GLU A 127 -12.41 -1.80 1.20
N ILE A 128 -12.08 -0.60 0.73
CA ILE A 128 -11.50 -0.41 -0.62
C ILE A 128 -10.16 -1.15 -0.73
N ASP A 129 -9.28 -1.00 0.26
CA ASP A 129 -7.99 -1.69 0.29
C ASP A 129 -8.16 -3.22 0.32
N LYS A 130 -9.11 -3.71 1.10
CA LYS A 130 -9.44 -5.14 1.20
C LYS A 130 -9.94 -5.69 -0.13
N ARG A 131 -10.89 -5.01 -0.80
CA ARG A 131 -11.38 -5.40 -2.13
C ARG A 131 -10.25 -5.44 -3.15
N PHE A 132 -9.39 -4.41 -3.18
CA PHE A 132 -8.24 -4.39 -4.08
C PHE A 132 -7.28 -5.55 -3.80
N TRP A 133 -6.99 -5.84 -2.54
CA TRP A 133 -6.10 -6.93 -2.15
C TRP A 133 -6.67 -8.31 -2.51
N ILE A 134 -7.97 -8.53 -2.32
CA ILE A 134 -8.64 -9.75 -2.77
C ILE A 134 -8.48 -9.89 -4.28
N ASN A 135 -8.81 -8.85 -5.06
CA ASN A 135 -8.66 -8.86 -6.52
C ASN A 135 -7.21 -9.17 -6.97
N GLU A 136 -6.20 -8.59 -6.29
CA GLU A 136 -4.78 -8.88 -6.57
C GLU A 136 -4.42 -10.35 -6.30
N MET A 137 -4.99 -10.95 -5.24
CA MET A 137 -4.79 -12.37 -4.95
C MET A 137 -5.50 -13.27 -5.96
N GLU A 138 -6.69 -12.93 -6.43
CA GLU A 138 -7.46 -13.73 -7.38
C GLU A 138 -6.77 -13.86 -8.74
N GLN A 139 -6.09 -12.80 -9.19
CA GLN A 139 -5.31 -12.82 -10.42
C GLN A 139 -4.09 -13.75 -10.34
N LEU A 140 -3.66 -14.15 -9.14
CA LEU A 140 -2.47 -14.95 -8.90
C LEU A 140 -2.84 -16.42 -8.66
N LYS A 141 -2.86 -17.22 -9.75
CA LYS A 141 -3.10 -18.68 -9.69
C LYS A 141 -2.24 -19.41 -8.66
N THR A 142 -1.02 -18.94 -8.42
CA THR A 142 -0.08 -19.55 -7.47
C THR A 142 -0.49 -19.37 -6.01
N LEU A 143 -1.47 -18.53 -5.69
CA LEU A 143 -1.87 -18.20 -4.33
C LEU A 143 -3.20 -18.84 -3.90
N GLU A 144 -3.72 -19.81 -4.65
CA GLU A 144 -5.01 -20.43 -4.36
C GLU A 144 -5.12 -20.96 -2.92
N ILE A 145 -4.11 -21.72 -2.47
CA ILE A 145 -4.05 -22.24 -1.10
C ILE A 145 -3.98 -21.09 -0.09
N TYR A 146 -3.16 -20.08 -0.35
CA TYR A 146 -3.02 -18.93 0.55
C TYR A 146 -4.34 -18.17 0.70
N ARG A 147 -5.02 -17.88 -0.42
CA ARG A 147 -6.31 -17.19 -0.47
C ARG A 147 -7.42 -17.97 0.25
N LYS A 148 -7.39 -19.31 0.17
CA LYS A 148 -8.38 -20.16 0.86
C LYS A 148 -8.37 -19.96 2.38
N TYR A 149 -7.20 -19.72 2.98
CA TYR A 149 -7.04 -19.62 4.43
C TYR A 149 -6.84 -18.18 4.93
N LYS A 150 -6.36 -17.27 4.08
CA LYS A 150 -6.11 -15.87 4.45
C LYS A 150 -7.20 -14.97 3.87
N THR A 151 -8.16 -14.61 4.71
CA THR A 151 -9.33 -13.78 4.34
C THR A 151 -9.16 -12.29 4.63
N GLU A 152 -8.17 -11.92 5.45
CA GLU A 152 -7.99 -10.54 5.93
C GLU A 152 -6.53 -10.07 5.89
N ILE A 153 -6.36 -8.76 5.67
CA ILE A 153 -5.08 -8.05 5.80
C ILE A 153 -4.83 -7.80 7.29
N LYS A 154 -4.21 -8.77 7.97
CA LYS A 154 -3.91 -8.70 9.39
C LYS A 154 -2.56 -9.30 9.70
N GLU A 155 -1.80 -8.66 10.58
CA GLU A 155 -0.50 -9.16 11.03
C GLU A 155 -0.65 -10.58 11.59
N VAL A 156 0.22 -11.48 11.14
CA VAL A 156 0.30 -12.85 11.66
C VAL A 156 1.54 -12.97 12.56
N ARG A 157 1.32 -13.16 13.87
CA ARG A 157 2.37 -13.18 14.89
C ARG A 157 3.03 -14.55 15.10
N ILE A 158 2.96 -15.43 14.11
CA ILE A 158 3.52 -16.79 14.19
C ILE A 158 5.00 -16.86 13.77
N TYR A 159 5.56 -15.76 13.27
CA TYR A 159 6.94 -15.72 12.79
C TYR A 159 7.88 -15.18 13.88
N ASP A 160 8.97 -15.89 14.06
CA ASP A 160 10.12 -15.49 14.87
C ASP A 160 11.37 -15.28 13.98
N ASN A 161 12.50 -14.98 14.62
CA ASN A 161 13.77 -14.78 13.92
C ASN A 161 14.51 -16.09 13.56
N ARG A 162 13.92 -17.26 13.82
CA ARG A 162 14.54 -18.55 13.54
C ARG A 162 14.43 -18.93 12.07
N ILE A 163 15.22 -19.92 11.66
CA ILE A 163 15.19 -20.47 10.31
C ILE A 163 13.86 -21.17 10.03
N SER A 164 13.24 -21.79 11.04
CA SER A 164 11.90 -22.41 10.93
C SER A 164 10.85 -21.44 10.41
N SER A 165 10.81 -20.21 10.94
CA SER A 165 9.84 -19.18 10.50
C SER A 165 10.02 -18.77 9.04
N LYS A 166 11.25 -18.74 8.54
CA LYS A 166 11.53 -18.53 7.11
C LYS A 166 10.93 -19.64 6.25
N TRP A 167 11.05 -20.90 6.68
CA TRP A 167 10.48 -22.04 5.95
C TRP A 167 8.95 -22.03 6.01
N LEU A 168 8.39 -21.77 7.19
CA LEU A 168 6.95 -21.65 7.41
C LEU A 168 6.33 -20.55 6.52
N PHE A 169 6.91 -19.36 6.52
CA PHE A 169 6.46 -18.26 5.68
C PHE A 169 6.50 -18.65 4.20
N ARG A 170 7.59 -19.28 3.74
CA ARG A 170 7.73 -19.70 2.35
C ARG A 170 6.73 -20.79 1.97
N ALA A 171 6.40 -21.70 2.89
CA ALA A 171 5.39 -22.73 2.67
C ALA A 171 4.02 -22.08 2.48
N ARG A 172 3.63 -21.20 3.41
CA ARG A 172 2.34 -20.48 3.39
C ARG A 172 2.18 -19.59 2.16
N SER A 173 3.22 -18.83 1.82
CA SER A 173 3.24 -17.95 0.65
C SER A 173 3.39 -18.67 -0.69
N ASN A 174 3.41 -20.01 -0.66
CA ASN A 174 3.66 -20.87 -1.81
C ASN A 174 4.95 -20.53 -2.58
N SER A 175 5.98 -20.06 -1.87
CA SER A 175 7.25 -19.59 -2.43
C SER A 175 8.45 -20.49 -2.12
N LEU A 176 8.21 -21.67 -1.53
CA LEU A 176 9.23 -22.71 -1.38
C LEU A 176 9.74 -23.17 -2.74
N LYS A 177 11.07 -23.29 -2.83
CA LYS A 177 11.74 -23.94 -3.95
C LYS A 177 11.70 -25.45 -3.71
N VAL A 178 10.68 -26.10 -4.24
CA VAL A 178 10.61 -27.56 -4.34
C VAL A 178 11.10 -27.94 -5.74
N ASN A 179 11.88 -29.03 -5.87
CA ASN A 179 12.61 -29.45 -7.08
C ASN A 179 11.79 -29.48 -8.38
N GLN A 180 10.46 -29.45 -8.32
CA GLN A 180 9.57 -29.58 -9.48
C GLN A 180 8.96 -28.26 -10.01
N ARG A 181 9.25 -27.09 -9.44
CA ARG A 181 8.63 -25.82 -9.90
C ARG A 181 9.42 -25.12 -11.02
N SER A 182 9.37 -25.70 -12.21
CA SER A 182 9.98 -25.16 -13.44
C SER A 182 9.46 -23.78 -13.86
N TYR A 183 8.23 -23.40 -13.48
CA TYR A 183 7.62 -22.11 -13.84
C TYR A 183 8.26 -20.90 -13.13
N PHE A 184 8.71 -21.08 -11.88
CA PHE A 184 9.35 -20.01 -11.11
C PHE A 184 10.76 -19.69 -11.64
N LEU A 185 11.49 -20.71 -12.10
CA LEU A 185 12.77 -20.55 -12.79
C LEU A 185 12.61 -19.74 -14.08
N LYS A 186 11.65 -20.10 -14.93
CA LYS A 186 11.36 -19.35 -16.18
C LYS A 186 11.01 -17.87 -15.91
N ARG A 187 10.20 -17.58 -14.88
CA ARG A 187 9.81 -16.20 -14.53
C ARG A 187 10.94 -15.41 -13.86
N ALA A 188 11.78 -16.06 -13.04
CA ALA A 188 12.97 -15.45 -12.45
C ALA A 188 13.99 -15.06 -13.52
N ILE A 189 14.25 -15.95 -14.48
CA ILE A 189 15.13 -15.71 -15.63
C ILE A 189 14.60 -14.52 -16.44
N LYS A 190 13.30 -14.50 -16.77
CA LYS A 190 12.68 -13.41 -17.54
C LYS A 190 12.75 -12.05 -16.83
N ARG A 191 12.64 -12.02 -15.49
CA ARG A 191 12.82 -10.79 -14.69
C ARG A 191 14.27 -10.33 -14.63
N LYS A 192 15.23 -11.27 -14.54
CA LYS A 192 16.66 -10.98 -14.50
C LYS A 192 17.12 -10.37 -15.84
N ILE A 193 16.64 -10.92 -16.96
CA ILE A 193 16.90 -10.39 -18.31
C ILE A 193 16.37 -8.96 -18.45
N LYS A 194 15.10 -8.71 -18.10
CA LYS A 194 14.52 -7.35 -18.16
C LYS A 194 15.26 -6.33 -17.28
N PHE A 195 15.77 -6.73 -16.12
CA PHE A 195 16.54 -5.86 -15.25
C PHE A 195 17.92 -5.55 -15.84
N VAL A 196 18.59 -6.54 -16.42
CA VAL A 196 19.87 -6.34 -17.13
C VAL A 196 19.67 -5.39 -18.31
N ASP A 197 18.63 -5.59 -19.13
CA ASP A 197 18.30 -4.73 -20.29
C ASP A 197 18.01 -3.27 -19.89
N TYR A 198 17.35 -3.06 -18.75
CA TYR A 198 17.10 -1.73 -18.21
C TYR A 198 18.39 -1.03 -17.78
N VAL A 199 19.29 -1.76 -17.10
CA VAL A 199 20.58 -1.24 -16.64
C VAL A 199 21.53 -0.95 -17.80
N THR A 200 21.55 -1.78 -18.85
CA THR A 200 22.35 -1.51 -20.06
C THR A 200 21.81 -0.36 -20.88
N LYS A 201 20.48 -0.17 -20.98
CA LYS A 201 19.90 1.02 -21.64
C LYS A 201 20.24 2.32 -20.91
N ARG A 202 20.25 2.33 -19.58
CA ARG A 202 20.63 3.50 -18.77
C ARG A 202 22.13 3.82 -18.75
N ARG A 203 23.00 2.89 -19.16
CA ARG A 203 24.45 3.13 -19.30
C ARG A 203 24.86 3.63 -20.68
N LYS A 204 23.93 3.57 -21.66
CA LYS A 204 24.15 4.02 -23.05
C LYS A 204 23.44 5.35 -23.36
N ALA A 205 22.70 5.91 -22.41
CA ALA A 205 22.10 7.24 -22.44
C ALA A 205 22.86 8.14 -21.46
#